data_AF-A0A6H0XS26-F1
#
_entry.id   AF-A0A6H0XS26-F1
#
_cell.length_a   1.000
_cell.length_b   1.000
_cell.length_c   1.000
_cell.angle_alpha   90.00
_cell.angle_beta   90.00
_cell.angle_gamma   90.00
#
_symmetry.space_group_name_H-M   'P 1'
#
loop_
_entity.id
_entity.type
_entity.pdbx_description
1 polymer ?
#
loop_
_entity_poly.entity_id
_entity_poly.type
_entity_poly.pdbx_seq_one_letter_code
_entity_poly.pdbx_strand_id
1 'polypeptide(L)'
;MTESAFRNQSLDSSIPPAPPRNTGTPDTSITNASKATWPPTSPWQENASVREGEAQKSKAIPPAVETIAATPAKAPAKKSKLKPRKAALNLTPTAVEHLRQLHDQPDGKFIRVGVKNRGCSGLAYHLEYVDKPGAFDETVEQDGVKVLIDSKALFSIIGSEMDWAEDKLAARFVFKNPNITEQCGCGESFSIG
;
A
#
# COMPACT_ATOMS: atom_id res chain seq x y z
N MET A 1 18.18 26.55 55.22
CA MET A 1 19.61 26.58 54.89
C MET A 1 20.16 25.17 55.05
N THR A 2 20.28 24.41 53.97
CA THR A 2 21.25 23.30 53.85
C THR A 2 21.38 22.98 52.37
N GLU A 3 22.55 23.32 51.86
CA GLU A 3 23.02 23.30 50.48
C GLU A 3 23.64 21.92 50.22
N SER A 4 23.10 21.16 49.26
CA SER A 4 23.67 19.86 48.85
C SER A 4 24.49 20.06 47.58
N ALA A 5 25.80 19.91 47.74
CA ALA A 5 26.84 20.15 46.75
C ALA A 5 26.69 19.29 45.48
N PHE A 6 26.70 19.96 44.32
CA PHE A 6 26.84 19.34 43.01
C PHE A 6 28.30 18.91 42.80
N ARG A 7 28.55 17.62 42.59
CA ARG A 7 29.87 17.09 42.27
C ARG A 7 30.01 16.97 40.75
N ASN A 8 30.72 17.92 40.13
CA ASN A 8 31.05 17.85 38.70
C ASN A 8 32.04 16.71 38.45
N GLN A 9 31.56 15.63 37.83
CA GLN A 9 32.41 14.57 37.33
C GLN A 9 33.00 15.01 35.99
N SER A 10 34.29 15.31 35.98
CA SER A 10 35.08 15.58 34.77
C SER A 10 35.20 14.31 33.94
N LEU A 11 34.77 14.36 32.67
CA LEU A 11 34.94 13.28 31.71
C LEU A 11 36.43 13.18 31.31
N ASP A 12 37.06 12.08 31.71
CA ASP A 12 38.38 11.65 31.24
C ASP A 12 38.36 11.48 29.72
N SER A 13 39.18 12.27 29.02
CA SER A 13 39.22 12.39 27.55
C SER A 13 40.16 11.38 26.90
N SER A 14 40.15 10.12 27.35
CA SER A 14 41.13 9.11 26.92
C SER A 14 40.46 7.86 26.37
N ILE A 15 39.55 8.01 25.42
CA ILE A 15 38.98 6.88 24.66
C ILE A 15 39.69 6.84 23.29
N PRO A 16 40.53 5.84 23.00
CA PRO A 16 41.13 5.70 21.67
C PRO A 16 40.05 5.33 20.63
N PRO A 17 40.17 5.80 19.37
CA PRO A 17 39.22 5.47 18.33
C PRO A 17 39.25 3.96 18.02
N ALA A 18 38.07 3.37 17.84
CA ALA A 18 37.94 1.97 17.43
C ALA A 18 38.55 1.74 16.03
N PRO A 19 39.19 0.57 15.78
CA PRO A 19 39.78 0.27 14.48
C PRO A 19 38.72 0.10 13.39
N PRO A 20 39.04 0.41 12.11
CA PRO A 20 38.13 0.22 10.99
C PRO A 20 37.81 -1.26 10.75
N ARG A 21 36.55 -1.54 10.44
CA ARG A 21 35.93 -2.88 10.43
C ARG A 21 36.28 -3.76 9.20
N ASN A 22 37.25 -3.38 8.36
CA ASN A 22 37.43 -4.01 7.04
C ASN A 22 38.87 -4.38 6.63
N THR A 23 39.78 -4.58 7.59
CA THR A 23 41.12 -5.15 7.29
C THR A 23 41.05 -6.67 7.14
N GLY A 24 40.44 -7.18 6.05
CA GLY A 24 40.51 -8.62 5.79
C GLY A 24 39.57 -9.24 4.75
N THR A 25 38.72 -8.48 4.05
CA THR A 25 37.93 -9.04 2.95
C THR A 25 38.68 -8.86 1.63
N PRO A 26 39.06 -9.92 0.90
CA PRO A 26 39.56 -9.76 -0.46
C PRO A 26 38.45 -9.18 -1.34
N ASP A 27 38.81 -8.16 -2.11
CA ASP A 27 37.98 -7.57 -3.16
C ASP A 27 37.72 -8.63 -4.24
N THR A 28 36.58 -9.30 -4.18
CA THR A 28 36.10 -10.13 -5.29
C THR A 28 35.32 -9.26 -6.26
N SER A 29 36.05 -8.39 -6.95
CA SER A 29 35.62 -7.82 -8.23
C SER A 29 35.32 -8.96 -9.21
N ILE A 30 34.08 -9.47 -9.23
CA ILE A 30 33.55 -10.23 -10.37
C ILE A 30 33.18 -9.22 -11.45
N THR A 31 34.20 -8.70 -12.14
CA THR A 31 34.06 -8.28 -13.52
C THR A 31 34.43 -9.49 -14.37
N ASN A 32 33.48 -10.40 -14.58
CA ASN A 32 33.60 -11.40 -15.63
C ASN A 32 32.39 -11.33 -16.55
N ALA A 33 32.61 -10.65 -17.68
CA ALA A 33 31.77 -10.76 -18.85
C ALA A 33 31.80 -12.22 -19.32
N SER A 34 30.72 -12.96 -19.07
CA SER A 34 30.54 -14.28 -19.64
C SER A 34 29.12 -14.38 -20.22
N LYS A 35 29.10 -14.41 -21.55
CA LYS A 35 27.97 -14.71 -22.43
C LYS A 35 27.03 -15.76 -21.82
N ALA A 36 25.80 -15.33 -21.52
CA ALA A 36 24.67 -16.25 -21.52
C ALA A 36 24.27 -16.51 -22.97
N THR A 37 24.66 -17.66 -23.51
CA THR A 37 24.07 -18.18 -24.75
C THR A 37 23.32 -19.45 -24.40
N TRP A 38 22.00 -19.32 -24.34
CA TRP A 38 21.03 -20.41 -24.31
C TRP A 38 20.07 -20.20 -25.49
N PRO A 39 19.50 -21.26 -26.12
CA PRO A 39 19.68 -22.70 -25.84
C PRO A 39 20.32 -23.48 -27.02
N PRO A 40 20.79 -24.73 -26.81
CA PRO A 40 21.25 -25.61 -27.88
C PRO A 40 20.08 -26.29 -28.63
N THR A 41 20.24 -26.34 -29.94
CA THR A 41 19.38 -26.92 -30.97
C THR A 41 19.48 -28.45 -31.04
N SER A 42 18.36 -29.11 -31.35
CA SER A 42 18.32 -30.42 -32.04
C SER A 42 16.95 -30.64 -32.70
N PRO A 43 16.86 -31.44 -33.78
CA PRO A 43 16.44 -30.90 -35.07
C PRO A 43 15.37 -31.71 -35.86
N TRP A 44 14.75 -31.03 -36.84
CA TRP A 44 13.92 -31.54 -37.98
C TRP A 44 12.52 -32.13 -37.61
N GLN A 45 11.42 -31.95 -38.36
CA GLN A 45 11.23 -31.40 -39.70
C GLN A 45 9.75 -31.00 -39.97
N GLU A 46 9.61 -29.93 -40.77
CA GLU A 46 8.65 -29.65 -41.85
C GLU A 46 7.18 -30.15 -41.84
N ASN A 47 6.28 -29.17 -41.93
CA ASN A 47 5.29 -29.12 -43.01
C ASN A 47 5.08 -27.68 -43.50
N ALA A 48 5.43 -27.48 -44.76
CA ALA A 48 5.45 -26.25 -45.50
C ALA A 48 4.06 -25.83 -46.04
N SER A 49 4.05 -24.61 -46.61
CA SER A 49 3.08 -24.05 -47.56
C SER A 49 1.88 -23.34 -46.89
N VAL A 50 1.54 -22.07 -47.17
CA VAL A 50 1.56 -21.38 -48.47
C VAL A 50 1.56 -19.84 -48.30
N ARG A 51 2.48 -19.20 -49.02
CA ARG A 51 2.53 -17.87 -49.67
C ARG A 51 1.64 -16.68 -49.22
N GLU A 52 2.39 -15.63 -48.89
CA GLU A 52 2.09 -14.19 -48.89
C GLU A 52 1.66 -13.67 -50.28
N GLY A 53 0.80 -12.64 -50.32
CA GLY A 53 0.40 -11.96 -51.57
C GLY A 53 -0.66 -10.86 -51.40
N GLU A 54 -0.17 -9.66 -51.09
CA GLU A 54 -0.60 -8.34 -51.59
C GLU A 54 -2.07 -7.84 -51.56
N ALA A 55 -2.24 -6.74 -50.81
CA ALA A 55 -2.88 -5.46 -51.18
C ALA A 55 -4.13 -5.42 -52.09
N GLN A 56 -5.22 -4.82 -51.59
CA GLN A 56 -5.89 -3.71 -52.30
C GLN A 56 -6.90 -2.93 -51.45
N LYS A 57 -6.88 -1.62 -51.67
CA LYS A 57 -7.60 -0.53 -51.00
C LYS A 57 -8.93 -0.23 -51.70
N SER A 58 -9.90 0.32 -50.92
CA SER A 58 -11.13 1.05 -51.34
C SER A 58 -12.26 0.20 -51.95
N LYS A 59 -13.58 0.41 -51.70
CA LYS A 59 -14.35 1.66 -51.68
C LYS A 59 -15.80 1.42 -51.16
N ALA A 60 -16.29 2.37 -50.37
CA ALA A 60 -17.66 2.90 -50.20
C ALA A 60 -18.94 1.99 -50.02
N ILE A 61 -19.58 2.20 -48.86
CA ILE A 61 -21.01 2.26 -48.41
C ILE A 61 -22.01 2.94 -49.42
N PRO A 62 -23.38 2.84 -49.42
CA PRO A 62 -24.44 2.49 -48.40
C PRO A 62 -25.66 1.64 -48.96
N PRO A 63 -26.96 1.77 -48.52
CA PRO A 63 -27.62 1.02 -47.43
C PRO A 63 -29.01 0.40 -47.80
N ALA A 64 -29.48 -0.61 -47.06
CA ALA A 64 -30.91 -1.00 -46.99
C ALA A 64 -31.12 -1.85 -45.72
N VAL A 65 -31.60 -1.29 -44.60
CA VAL A 65 -33.01 -1.10 -44.20
C VAL A 65 -33.77 -2.42 -43.92
N GLU A 66 -34.20 -2.52 -42.65
CA GLU A 66 -35.26 -3.34 -42.05
C GLU A 66 -35.15 -4.87 -42.04
N THR A 67 -35.04 -5.44 -40.83
CA THR A 67 -36.24 -5.93 -40.11
C THR A 67 -35.89 -6.34 -38.67
N ILE A 68 -36.55 -5.63 -37.76
CA ILE A 68 -36.86 -5.93 -36.36
C ILE A 68 -37.44 -7.33 -36.18
N ALA A 69 -36.80 -8.16 -35.34
CA ALA A 69 -37.48 -9.26 -34.66
C ALA A 69 -36.92 -9.39 -33.23
N ALA A 70 -37.76 -9.00 -32.29
CA ALA A 70 -37.50 -9.01 -30.86
C ALA A 70 -37.17 -10.42 -30.34
N THR A 71 -36.12 -10.51 -29.53
CA THR A 71 -35.84 -11.68 -28.68
C THR A 71 -36.14 -11.29 -27.22
N PRO A 72 -36.83 -12.16 -26.45
CA PRO A 72 -37.60 -11.75 -25.28
C PRO A 72 -36.76 -11.27 -24.10
N ALA A 73 -37.36 -10.31 -23.39
CA ALA A 73 -36.88 -9.72 -22.16
C ALA A 73 -36.41 -10.77 -21.15
N LYS A 74 -35.13 -10.68 -20.80
CA LYS A 74 -34.50 -11.41 -19.70
C LYS A 74 -35.22 -11.04 -18.39
N ALA A 75 -35.81 -12.04 -17.75
CA ALA A 75 -36.48 -11.93 -16.46
C ALA A 75 -35.61 -11.16 -15.44
N PRO A 76 -36.22 -10.34 -14.56
CA PRO A 76 -35.47 -9.58 -13.56
C PRO A 76 -34.78 -10.56 -12.61
N ALA A 77 -33.44 -10.53 -12.60
CA ALA A 77 -32.64 -11.28 -11.65
C ALA A 77 -33.07 -10.89 -10.23
N LYS A 78 -33.55 -11.86 -9.45
CA LYS A 78 -33.92 -11.69 -8.05
C LYS A 78 -32.67 -11.23 -7.30
N LYS A 79 -32.64 -9.97 -6.88
CA LYS A 79 -31.53 -9.38 -6.12
C LYS A 79 -31.39 -10.15 -4.82
N SER A 80 -30.35 -10.97 -4.68
CA SER A 80 -30.07 -11.63 -3.41
C SER A 80 -29.83 -10.53 -2.37
N LYS A 81 -30.47 -10.69 -1.20
CA LYS A 81 -30.26 -9.80 -0.04
C LYS A 81 -28.87 -10.12 0.51
N LEU A 82 -27.83 -9.66 -0.17
CA LEU A 82 -26.45 -9.82 0.28
C LEU A 82 -26.32 -9.12 1.64
N LYS A 83 -25.81 -9.86 2.61
CA LYS A 83 -25.49 -9.32 3.93
C LYS A 83 -24.53 -8.13 3.74
N PRO A 84 -24.76 -6.98 4.39
CA PRO A 84 -23.85 -5.85 4.27
C PRO A 84 -22.43 -6.33 4.64
N ARG A 85 -21.46 -6.04 3.77
CA ARG A 85 -20.06 -6.33 4.06
C ARG A 85 -19.66 -5.51 5.30
N LYS A 86 -18.96 -6.15 6.23
CA LYS A 86 -18.38 -5.45 7.38
C LYS A 86 -17.37 -4.42 6.85
N ALA A 87 -17.34 -3.24 7.46
CA ALA A 87 -16.34 -2.22 7.15
C ALA A 87 -14.94 -2.81 7.39
N ALA A 88 -13.99 -2.47 6.51
CA ALA A 88 -12.62 -2.95 6.63
C ALA A 88 -11.93 -2.36 7.88
N LEU A 89 -12.26 -1.12 8.24
CA LEU A 89 -11.73 -0.38 9.38
C LEU A 89 -12.88 0.19 10.20
N ASN A 90 -12.79 0.14 11.53
CA ASN A 90 -13.72 0.84 12.41
C ASN A 90 -13.09 2.15 12.90
N LEU A 91 -13.87 3.23 12.93
CA LEU A 91 -13.46 4.54 13.44
C LEU A 91 -14.11 4.79 14.80
N THR A 92 -13.34 5.28 15.75
CA THR A 92 -13.87 5.80 17.02
C THR A 92 -14.58 7.15 16.80
N PRO A 93 -15.48 7.56 17.72
CA PRO A 93 -16.17 8.85 17.60
C PRO A 93 -15.22 10.06 17.52
N THR A 94 -14.11 10.01 18.27
CA THR A 94 -13.04 11.03 18.26
C THR A 94 -12.34 11.10 16.90
N ALA A 95 -12.03 9.95 16.30
CA ALA A 95 -11.45 9.91 14.95
C ALA A 95 -12.41 10.46 13.89
N VAL A 96 -13.70 10.12 13.97
CA VAL A 96 -14.74 10.63 13.05
C VAL A 96 -14.85 12.15 13.15
N GLU A 97 -14.88 12.71 14.35
CA GLU A 97 -14.95 14.16 14.56
C GLU A 97 -13.76 14.87 13.91
N HIS A 98 -12.54 14.36 14.14
CA HIS A 98 -11.34 14.96 13.57
C HIS A 98 -11.26 14.85 12.05
N LEU A 99 -11.66 13.72 11.50
CA LEU A 99 -11.71 13.53 10.05
C LEU A 99 -12.78 14.42 9.41
N ARG A 100 -13.90 14.68 10.09
CA ARG A 100 -14.93 15.62 9.65
C ARG A 100 -14.37 17.05 9.59
N GLN A 101 -13.64 17.48 10.63
CA GLN A 101 -12.98 18.79 10.65
C GLN A 101 -11.97 18.92 9.51
N LEU A 102 -11.19 17.87 9.23
CA LEU A 102 -10.24 17.87 8.13
C LEU A 102 -10.93 17.98 6.76
N HIS A 103 -12.09 17.35 6.61
CA HIS A 103 -12.86 17.39 5.37
C HIS A 103 -13.56 18.74 5.15
N ASP A 104 -13.92 19.44 6.22
CA ASP A 104 -14.57 20.77 6.18
C ASP A 104 -13.60 21.91 5.83
N GLN A 105 -12.28 21.67 5.92
CA GLN A 105 -11.28 22.62 5.46
C GLN A 105 -11.43 22.91 3.96
N PRO A 106 -11.07 24.13 3.48
CA PRO A 106 -11.23 24.52 2.08
C PRO A 106 -10.45 23.64 1.10
N ASP A 107 -9.40 22.98 1.60
CA ASP A 107 -8.54 22.04 0.88
C ASP A 107 -9.03 20.59 1.03
N GLY A 108 -10.28 20.34 1.47
CA GLY A 108 -10.86 19.06 1.90
C GLY A 108 -10.18 17.79 1.35
N LYS A 109 -9.22 17.27 2.11
CA LYS A 109 -8.43 16.08 1.73
C LYS A 109 -9.03 14.83 2.35
N PHE A 110 -8.89 13.73 1.64
CA PHE A 110 -9.10 12.40 2.20
C PHE A 110 -7.84 11.93 2.90
N ILE A 111 -8.01 11.19 3.99
CA ILE A 111 -6.92 10.42 4.59
C ILE A 111 -6.87 9.06 3.91
N ARG A 112 -5.70 8.73 3.39
CA ARG A 112 -5.35 7.40 2.89
C ARG A 112 -4.45 6.68 3.89
N VAL A 113 -4.89 5.52 4.33
CA VAL A 113 -4.16 4.64 5.25
C VAL A 113 -3.41 3.59 4.45
N GLY A 114 -2.09 3.61 4.58
CA GLY A 114 -1.17 2.65 3.99
C GLY A 114 -0.30 1.97 5.04
N VAL A 115 0.55 1.05 4.57
CA VAL A 115 1.65 0.46 5.37
C VAL A 115 2.96 0.63 4.63
N LYS A 116 4.04 0.82 5.37
CA LYS A 116 5.42 0.89 4.86
C LYS A 116 6.31 -0.02 5.67
N ASN A 117 7.30 -0.64 5.04
CA ASN A 117 8.32 -1.40 5.77
C ASN A 117 9.17 -0.47 6.66
N ARG A 118 9.38 -0.87 7.91
CA ARG A 118 10.24 -0.22 8.89
C ARG A 118 11.07 -1.28 9.61
N GLY A 119 12.39 -1.07 9.70
CA GLY A 119 13.32 -2.02 10.32
C GLY A 119 13.52 -3.32 9.52
N CYS A 120 14.05 -4.36 10.17
CA CYS A 120 14.40 -5.63 9.49
C CYS A 120 13.20 -6.38 8.90
N SER A 121 12.05 -6.37 9.59
CA SER A 121 10.87 -7.14 9.16
C SER A 121 9.54 -6.46 9.52
N GLY A 122 9.57 -5.25 10.08
CA GLY A 122 8.39 -4.57 10.58
C GLY A 122 7.62 -3.82 9.50
N LEU A 123 6.32 -3.67 9.72
CA LEU A 123 5.44 -2.76 9.02
C LEU A 123 5.12 -1.57 9.93
N ALA A 124 4.89 -0.41 9.34
CA ALA A 124 4.41 0.78 10.04
C ALA A 124 3.25 1.37 9.26
N TYR A 125 2.22 1.84 9.98
CA TYR A 125 1.14 2.57 9.35
C TYR A 125 1.66 3.89 8.79
N HIS A 126 1.14 4.27 7.64
CA HIS A 126 1.46 5.51 6.97
C HIS A 126 0.17 6.21 6.56
N LEU A 127 0.05 7.48 6.89
CA LEU A 127 -1.09 8.30 6.51
C LEU A 127 -0.67 9.30 5.45
N GLU A 128 -1.49 9.42 4.43
CA GLU A 128 -1.29 10.34 3.33
C GLU A 128 -2.57 11.17 3.12
N TYR A 129 -2.41 12.48 2.90
CA TYR A 129 -3.50 13.37 2.54
C TYR A 129 -3.62 13.37 1.01
N VAL A 130 -4.77 12.97 0.49
CA VAL A 130 -5.01 12.86 -0.95
C VAL A 130 -6.29 13.57 -1.35
N ASP A 131 -6.30 14.23 -2.51
CA ASP A 131 -7.50 14.93 -3.00
C ASP A 131 -8.53 13.97 -3.60
N LYS A 132 -8.08 12.81 -4.11
CA LYS A 132 -8.92 11.83 -4.81
C LYS A 132 -8.54 10.39 -4.43
N PRO A 133 -9.51 9.46 -4.42
CA PRO A 133 -9.23 8.05 -4.26
C PRO A 133 -8.44 7.50 -5.45
N GLY A 134 -7.45 6.64 -5.16
CA GLY A 134 -6.73 5.88 -6.16
C GLY A 134 -7.57 4.72 -6.72
N ALA A 135 -7.14 4.18 -7.87
CA ALA A 135 -7.89 3.14 -8.59
C ALA A 135 -8.03 1.82 -7.82
N PHE A 136 -7.13 1.54 -6.89
CA PHE A 136 -7.12 0.31 -6.10
C PHE A 136 -7.41 0.56 -4.61
N ASP A 137 -7.73 1.80 -4.24
CA ASP A 137 -8.04 2.12 -2.85
C ASP A 137 -9.44 1.66 -2.49
N GLU A 138 -9.58 1.07 -1.31
CA GLU A 138 -10.88 0.77 -0.73
C GLU A 138 -11.39 2.00 0.01
N THR A 139 -12.64 2.42 -0.27
CA THR A 139 -13.26 3.56 0.41
C THR A 139 -14.13 3.04 1.54
N VAL A 140 -13.80 3.42 2.77
CA VAL A 140 -14.60 3.15 3.96
C VAL A 140 -15.34 4.42 4.34
N GLU A 141 -16.67 4.33 4.35
CA GLU A 141 -17.55 5.41 4.82
C GLU A 141 -18.16 5.03 6.16
N GLN A 142 -17.96 5.87 7.16
CA GLN A 142 -18.54 5.71 8.49
C GLN A 142 -19.00 7.06 9.02
N ASP A 143 -20.24 7.13 9.53
CA ASP A 143 -20.81 8.35 10.14
C ASP A 143 -20.75 9.59 9.22
N GLY A 144 -20.82 9.36 7.89
CA GLY A 144 -20.75 10.41 6.86
C GLY A 144 -19.35 10.91 6.52
N VAL A 145 -18.30 10.26 7.04
CA VAL A 145 -16.90 10.58 6.75
C VAL A 145 -16.26 9.46 5.95
N LYS A 146 -15.38 9.82 5.00
CA LYS A 146 -14.72 8.88 4.09
C LYS A 146 -13.23 8.77 4.40
N VAL A 147 -12.76 7.54 4.51
CA VAL A 147 -11.35 7.17 4.67
C VAL A 147 -10.98 6.22 3.54
N LEU A 148 -9.77 6.39 3.01
CA LEU A 148 -9.24 5.55 1.95
C LEU A 148 -8.23 4.56 2.53
N ILE A 149 -8.23 3.34 2.02
CA ILE A 149 -7.30 2.29 2.44
C ILE A 149 -6.54 1.80 1.22
N ASP A 150 -5.21 1.85 1.29
CA ASP A 150 -4.34 1.29 0.26
C ASP A 150 -4.51 -0.24 0.18
N SER A 151 -4.53 -0.79 -1.03
CA SER A 151 -4.76 -2.22 -1.25
C SER A 151 -3.71 -3.11 -0.57
N LYS A 152 -2.46 -2.64 -0.43
CA LYS A 152 -1.39 -3.37 0.26
C LYS A 152 -1.60 -3.39 1.77
N ALA A 153 -2.26 -2.36 2.30
CA ALA A 153 -2.54 -2.21 3.72
C ALA A 153 -3.86 -2.87 4.14
N LEU A 154 -4.74 -3.18 3.19
CA LEU A 154 -6.07 -3.73 3.45
C LEU A 154 -6.02 -4.93 4.39
N PHE A 155 -5.20 -5.94 4.07
CA PHE A 155 -5.06 -7.14 4.91
C PHE A 155 -4.50 -6.84 6.31
N SER A 156 -3.63 -5.85 6.41
CA SER A 156 -3.04 -5.42 7.68
C SER A 156 -3.99 -4.58 8.53
N ILE A 157 -5.06 -4.02 7.97
CA ILE A 157 -5.97 -3.10 8.66
C ILE A 157 -7.32 -3.75 8.96
N ILE A 158 -7.69 -4.82 8.26
CA ILE A 158 -9.00 -5.48 8.44
C ILE A 158 -9.27 -5.80 9.92
N GLY A 159 -10.39 -5.28 10.42
CA GLY A 159 -10.83 -5.49 11.80
C GLY A 159 -10.13 -4.62 12.84
N SER A 160 -9.26 -3.71 12.40
CA SER A 160 -8.62 -2.72 13.28
C SER A 160 -9.59 -1.60 13.65
N GLU A 161 -9.26 -0.91 14.72
CA GLU A 161 -9.88 0.33 15.17
C GLU A 161 -8.90 1.50 15.00
N MET A 162 -9.36 2.59 14.40
CA MET A 162 -8.62 3.84 14.25
C MET A 162 -9.19 4.87 15.22
N ASP A 163 -8.30 5.42 16.04
CA ASP A 163 -8.60 6.42 17.07
C ASP A 163 -7.80 7.70 16.86
N TRP A 164 -8.30 8.83 17.37
CA TRP A 164 -7.55 10.08 17.41
C TRP A 164 -7.08 10.36 18.84
N ALA A 165 -5.76 10.42 19.02
CA ALA A 165 -5.14 10.73 20.30
C ALA A 165 -4.41 12.07 20.21
N GLU A 166 -4.81 13.01 21.06
CA GLU A 166 -4.16 14.31 21.23
C GLU A 166 -3.52 14.39 22.62
N ASP A 167 -2.20 14.43 22.63
CA ASP A 167 -1.36 14.67 23.80
C ASP A 167 -0.81 16.11 23.76
N LYS A 168 -0.32 16.61 24.90
CA LYS A 168 0.32 17.94 25.02
C LYS A 168 1.47 18.18 24.03
N LEU A 169 2.08 17.11 23.51
CA LEU A 169 3.25 17.16 22.63
C LEU A 169 2.96 16.70 21.20
N ALA A 170 1.88 15.95 20.96
CA ALA A 170 1.62 15.35 19.66
C ALA A 170 0.13 15.02 19.48
N ALA A 171 -0.38 15.25 18.28
CA ALA A 171 -1.69 14.79 17.87
C ALA A 171 -1.51 13.79 16.72
N ARG A 172 -2.05 12.58 16.87
CA ARG A 172 -1.87 11.50 15.90
C ARG A 172 -3.06 10.56 15.88
N PHE A 173 -3.24 9.90 14.75
CA PHE A 173 -4.10 8.73 14.68
C PHE A 173 -3.38 7.51 15.25
N VAL A 174 -4.09 6.75 16.08
CA VAL A 174 -3.62 5.53 16.72
C VAL A 174 -4.43 4.36 16.18
N PHE A 175 -3.75 3.28 15.82
CA PHE A 175 -4.36 2.08 15.26
C PHE A 175 -4.27 0.93 16.26
N LYS A 176 -5.41 0.35 16.63
CA LYS A 176 -5.50 -0.86 17.45
C LYS A 176 -5.90 -2.02 16.57
N ASN A 177 -4.94 -2.88 16.25
CA ASN A 177 -5.18 -4.04 15.40
C ASN A 177 -5.01 -5.33 16.21
N PRO A 178 -6.07 -6.14 16.37
CA PRO A 178 -6.01 -7.40 17.11
C PRO A 178 -5.17 -8.48 16.43
N ASN A 179 -4.82 -8.32 15.15
CA ASN A 179 -3.99 -9.27 14.39
C ASN A 179 -2.48 -9.02 14.54
N ILE A 180 -2.06 -7.95 15.24
CA ILE A 180 -0.64 -7.69 15.49
C ILE A 180 -0.11 -8.71 16.49
N THR A 181 0.96 -9.41 16.10
CA THR A 181 1.63 -10.42 16.94
C THR A 181 2.75 -9.81 17.77
N GLU A 182 3.52 -8.91 17.19
CA GLU A 182 4.65 -8.26 17.85
C GLU A 182 4.71 -6.77 17.50
N GLN A 183 5.04 -5.93 18.49
CA GLN A 183 5.35 -4.51 18.30
C GLN A 183 6.81 -4.26 18.68
N CYS A 184 7.49 -3.42 17.91
CA CYS A 184 8.86 -3.02 18.24
C CYS A 184 8.88 -2.24 19.56
N GLY A 185 9.94 -2.34 20.36
CA GLY A 185 10.04 -1.71 21.68
C GLY A 185 9.88 -0.18 21.68
N CYS A 186 10.09 0.48 20.54
CA CYS A 186 9.82 1.92 20.36
C CYS A 186 8.39 2.23 19.87
N GLY A 187 7.57 1.23 19.57
CA GLY A 187 6.17 1.36 19.18
C GLY A 187 5.92 1.88 17.76
N GLU A 188 6.95 2.11 16.95
CA GLU A 188 6.81 2.71 15.61
C GLU A 188 6.53 1.68 14.49
N SER A 189 6.73 0.39 14.77
CA SER A 189 6.52 -0.69 13.80
C SER A 189 5.98 -1.96 14.46
N PHE A 190 5.31 -2.80 13.67
CA PHE A 190 4.65 -4.02 14.10
C PHE A 190 4.83 -5.16 13.08
N SER A 191 4.63 -6.38 13.53
CA SER A 191 4.57 -7.59 12.70
C SER A 191 3.17 -8.21 12.79
N ILE A 192 2.74 -8.84 11.71
CA ILE A 192 1.49 -9.61 11.63
C ILE A 192 1.91 -11.06 11.35
N GLY A 193 1.34 -12.02 12.06
CA GLY A 193 1.66 -13.46 11.95
C GLY A 193 0.46 -14.32 11.60
#